data_AF-A0AAW0JHT7-F1
#
_entry.id   AF-A0AAW0JHT7-F1
#
_cell.length_a   1.000
_cell.length_b   1.000
_cell.length_c   1.000
_cell.angle_alpha   90.00
_cell.angle_beta   90.00
_cell.angle_gamma   90.00
#
_symmetry.space_group_name_H-M   'P 1'
#
loop_
_entity.id
_entity.type
_entity.pdbx_description
1 polymer ?
#
loop_
_entity_poly.entity_id
_entity_poly.type
_entity_poly.pdbx_seq_one_letter_code
_entity_poly.pdbx_strand_id
1 'polypeptide(L)'
;MVFESSKTTKIVDLPRNLLDFNLSKVVLPKSLTSLDLQHNKIFGGLLVELTKLNLQYLNVSYNRLCGHIPMGGKLQSFDYSTYFHYRCLCGSPLPSYK
;
A
#
# COMPACT_ATOMS: atom_id res chain seq x y z
N MET A 1 -9.29 -12.75 10.59
CA MET A 1 -9.03 -11.65 9.63
C MET A 1 -7.91 -10.78 10.19
N VAL A 2 -6.92 -10.43 9.36
CA VAL A 2 -5.68 -9.72 9.76
C VAL A 2 -5.89 -8.20 9.94
N PHE A 3 -6.97 -7.67 9.39
CA PHE A 3 -7.28 -6.25 9.34
C PHE A 3 -8.56 -5.96 10.13
N GLU A 4 -8.41 -5.56 11.39
CA GLU A 4 -9.49 -5.14 12.28
C GLU A 4 -9.05 -3.89 13.06
N SER A 5 -9.87 -2.85 13.12
CA SER A 5 -9.50 -1.54 13.69
C SER A 5 -9.31 -1.55 15.21
N SER A 6 -9.82 -2.57 15.90
CA SER A 6 -9.69 -2.78 17.36
C SER A 6 -8.35 -3.41 17.77
N LYS A 7 -7.57 -3.94 16.81
CA LYS A 7 -6.33 -4.67 17.05
C LYS A 7 -5.10 -3.77 16.89
N THR A 8 -4.19 -3.86 17.85
CA THR A 8 -2.89 -3.18 17.83
C THR A 8 -1.89 -3.91 16.94
N THR A 9 -2.17 -3.98 15.64
CA THR A 9 -1.19 -4.50 14.68
C THR A 9 -0.26 -3.37 14.26
N LYS A 10 1.05 -3.55 14.50
CA LYS A 10 2.09 -2.59 14.08
C LYS A 10 2.77 -2.99 12.78
N ILE A 11 2.95 -4.29 12.57
CA ILE A 11 3.68 -4.84 11.42
C ILE A 11 2.76 -5.82 10.73
N VAL A 12 2.61 -5.66 9.42
CA VAL A 12 2.01 -6.66 8.53
C VAL A 12 3.06 -6.99 7.48
N ASP A 13 3.53 -8.23 7.51
CA ASP A 13 4.57 -8.74 6.63
C ASP A 13 4.01 -9.99 5.92
N LEU A 14 3.54 -9.82 4.68
CA LEU A 14 2.94 -10.87 3.86
C LEU A 14 3.53 -10.95 2.43
N PRO A 15 4.86 -10.84 2.24
CA PRO A 15 5.48 -10.81 0.93
C PRO A 15 5.43 -12.17 0.25
N ARG A 16 5.40 -12.18 -1.09
CA ARG A 16 5.51 -13.40 -1.92
C ARG A 16 4.44 -14.45 -1.58
N ASN A 17 3.20 -14.01 -1.48
CA ASN A 17 2.04 -14.89 -1.30
C ASN A 17 1.13 -14.83 -2.54
N LEU A 18 0.00 -15.54 -2.47
CA LEU A 18 -1.02 -15.55 -3.53
C LEU A 18 -2.25 -14.70 -3.16
N LEU A 19 -2.07 -13.68 -2.31
CA LEU A 19 -3.19 -12.87 -1.82
C LEU A 19 -3.85 -12.13 -2.98
N ASP A 20 -5.15 -12.38 -3.17
CA ASP A 20 -5.95 -11.84 -4.25
C ASP A 20 -7.20 -11.16 -3.68
N PHE A 21 -7.09 -9.85 -3.43
CA PHE A 21 -8.18 -9.04 -2.88
C PHE A 21 -8.05 -7.58 -3.32
N ASN A 22 -9.14 -6.82 -3.14
CA ASN A 22 -9.19 -5.39 -3.44
C ASN A 22 -8.71 -4.57 -2.24
N LEU A 23 -7.56 -3.91 -2.36
CA LEU A 23 -6.98 -3.09 -1.29
C LEU A 23 -7.85 -1.87 -0.95
N SER A 24 -8.59 -1.32 -1.91
CA SER A 24 -9.47 -0.16 -1.70
C SER A 24 -10.67 -0.43 -0.79
N LYS A 25 -10.86 -1.68 -0.34
CA LYS A 25 -11.95 -2.08 0.57
C LYS A 25 -11.44 -2.54 1.94
N VAL A 26 -10.14 -2.42 2.21
CA VAL A 26 -9.53 -2.89 3.47
C VAL A 26 -9.56 -1.78 4.53
N VAL A 27 -9.74 -2.16 5.79
CA VAL A 27 -9.61 -1.27 6.94
C VAL A 27 -8.26 -1.50 7.60
N LEU A 28 -7.38 -0.50 7.59
CA LEU A 28 -6.07 -0.62 8.21
C LEU A 28 -6.10 -0.16 9.69
N PRO A 29 -5.38 -0.85 10.60
CA PRO A 29 -5.29 -0.42 11.98
C PRO A 29 -4.45 0.86 12.07
N LYS A 30 -4.89 1.82 12.90
CA LYS A 30 -4.20 3.11 13.07
C LYS A 30 -2.78 2.98 13.65
N SER A 31 -2.49 1.87 14.32
CA SER A 31 -1.18 1.56 14.90
C SER A 31 -0.16 1.03 13.90
N LEU A 32 -0.54 0.83 12.63
CA LEU A 32 0.32 0.22 11.63
C LEU A 32 1.50 1.13 11.28
N THR A 33 2.71 0.59 11.39
CA THR A 33 3.98 1.28 11.11
C THR A 33 4.79 0.59 10.01
N SER A 34 4.56 -0.69 9.74
CA SER A 34 5.23 -1.42 8.66
C SER A 34 4.25 -2.28 7.88
N LEU A 35 4.27 -2.13 6.55
CA LEU A 35 3.41 -2.88 5.64
C LEU A 35 4.23 -3.41 4.45
N ASP A 36 4.50 -4.72 4.45
CA ASP A 36 5.04 -5.43 3.29
C ASP A 36 3.96 -6.32 2.67
N LEU A 37 3.58 -6.01 1.44
CA LEU A 37 2.62 -6.77 0.64
C LEU A 37 3.20 -7.16 -0.72
N GLN A 38 4.52 -7.02 -0.92
CA GLN A 38 5.11 -7.18 -2.24
C GLN A 38 4.91 -8.57 -2.82
N HIS A 39 4.92 -8.69 -4.16
CA HIS A 39 4.77 -9.96 -4.87
C HIS A 39 3.50 -10.73 -4.47
N ASN A 40 2.34 -10.09 -4.64
CA ASN A 40 1.04 -10.71 -4.46
C ASN A 40 0.15 -10.43 -5.69
N LYS A 41 -1.13 -10.75 -5.58
CA LYS A 41 -2.15 -10.57 -6.61
C LYS A 41 -3.14 -9.45 -6.24
N ILE A 42 -2.79 -8.59 -5.27
CA ILE A 42 -3.66 -7.55 -4.73
C ILE A 42 -3.96 -6.50 -5.81
N PHE A 43 -5.20 -6.05 -5.90
CA PHE A 43 -5.66 -5.09 -6.91
C PHE A 43 -6.46 -3.93 -6.30
N GLY A 44 -6.86 -2.98 -7.14
CA GLY A 44 -7.50 -1.74 -6.70
C GLY A 44 -6.49 -0.61 -6.48
N GLY A 45 -6.93 0.47 -5.84
CA GLY A 45 -6.10 1.63 -5.50
C GLY A 45 -5.67 1.67 -4.04
N LEU A 46 -4.62 2.45 -3.79
CA LEU A 46 -4.16 2.79 -2.44
C LEU A 46 -5.22 3.64 -1.73
N LEU A 47 -5.49 3.32 -0.47
CA LEU A 47 -6.47 4.01 0.37
C LEU A 47 -5.91 5.34 0.87
N VAL A 48 -6.75 6.39 0.91
CA VAL A 48 -6.36 7.68 1.52
C VAL A 48 -5.98 7.53 2.99
N GLU A 49 -6.54 6.54 3.71
CA GLU A 49 -6.20 6.26 5.10
C GLU A 49 -4.72 5.94 5.32
N LEU A 50 -4.00 5.45 4.31
CA LEU A 50 -2.55 5.24 4.39
C LEU A 50 -1.78 6.55 4.67
N THR A 51 -2.32 7.69 4.23
CA THR A 51 -1.71 9.01 4.47
C THR A 51 -1.78 9.45 5.94
N LYS A 52 -2.69 8.85 6.72
CA LYS A 52 -2.87 9.15 8.15
C LYS A 52 -2.01 8.28 9.06
N LEU A 53 -1.35 7.26 8.51
CA LEU A 53 -0.50 6.34 9.26
C LEU A 53 0.93 6.88 9.33
N ASN A 54 1.57 6.69 10.48
CA ASN A 54 3.00 6.98 10.64
C ASN A 54 3.84 5.78 10.16
N LEU A 55 3.71 5.44 8.87
CA LEU A 55 4.44 4.34 8.26
C LEU A 55 5.94 4.64 8.25
N GLN A 56 6.72 3.67 8.75
CA GLN A 56 8.17 3.65 8.71
C GLN A 56 8.67 2.79 7.54
N TYR A 57 7.88 1.81 7.11
CA TYR A 57 8.18 0.94 5.97
C TYR A 57 6.92 0.64 5.17
N LEU A 58 7.06 0.69 3.85
CA LEU A 58 6.01 0.34 2.90
C LEU A 58 6.63 -0.35 1.68
N ASN A 59 6.09 -1.50 1.31
CA ASN A 59 6.38 -2.15 0.04
C ASN A 59 5.12 -2.80 -0.52
N VAL A 60 4.60 -2.25 -1.62
CA VAL A 60 3.41 -2.76 -2.31
C VAL A 60 3.73 -3.17 -3.75
N SER A 61 5.01 -3.26 -4.08
CA SER A 61 5.51 -3.56 -5.41
C SER A 61 5.07 -4.94 -5.88
N TYR A 62 5.10 -5.17 -7.20
CA TYR A 62 4.71 -6.45 -7.78
C TYR A 62 3.28 -6.90 -7.37
N ASN A 63 2.33 -5.96 -7.36
CA ASN A 63 0.88 -6.18 -7.19
C ASN A 63 0.11 -5.49 -8.31
N ARG A 64 -1.13 -5.91 -8.56
CA ARG A 64 -2.01 -5.37 -9.62
C ARG A 64 -2.70 -4.05 -9.21
N LEU A 65 -2.00 -3.19 -8.48
CA LEU A 65 -2.52 -1.90 -8.01
C LEU A 65 -2.63 -0.88 -9.15
N CYS A 66 -3.59 0.04 -9.03
CA CYS A 66 -3.98 0.97 -10.08
C CYS A 66 -4.53 2.29 -9.51
N GLY A 67 -4.46 3.37 -10.28
CA GLY A 67 -4.97 4.69 -9.88
C GLY A 67 -3.91 5.60 -9.29
N HIS A 68 -4.32 6.70 -8.66
CA HIS A 68 -3.39 7.69 -8.13
C HIS A 68 -2.88 7.30 -6.74
N ILE A 69 -1.59 7.49 -6.47
CA ILE A 69 -1.03 7.42 -5.12
C ILE A 69 -1.61 8.60 -4.32
N PRO A 70 -2.29 8.37 -3.18
CA PRO A 70 -2.82 9.44 -2.36
C PRO A 70 -1.71 10.40 -1.91
N MET A 71 -2.00 11.70 -1.98
CA MET A 71 -1.08 12.74 -1.53
C MET A 71 -1.19 12.94 -0.02
N GLY A 72 -0.03 12.98 0.65
CA GLY A 72 0.08 13.28 2.08
C GLY A 72 0.72 12.15 2.90
N GLY A 73 0.99 12.46 4.16
CA GLY A 73 1.66 11.53 5.08
C GLY A 73 3.07 11.17 4.59
N LYS A 74 3.38 9.88 4.62
CA LYS A 74 4.70 9.32 4.25
C LYS A 74 4.78 8.75 2.84
N LEU A 75 3.67 8.68 2.10
CA LEU A 75 3.61 7.96 0.82
C LEU A 75 4.62 8.50 -0.20
N GLN A 76 4.76 9.83 -0.31
CA GLN A 76 5.71 10.46 -1.23
C GLN A 76 7.17 10.40 -0.75
N SER A 77 7.44 9.96 0.48
CA SER A 77 8.80 9.82 1.01
C SER A 77 9.42 8.45 0.78
N PHE A 78 8.62 7.46 0.38
CA PHE A 78 9.11 6.13 0.03
C PHE A 78 9.65 6.11 -1.40
N ASP A 79 10.59 5.22 -1.65
CA ASP A 79 11.26 5.11 -2.96
C ASP A 79 10.30 4.65 -4.06
N TYR A 80 10.67 4.97 -5.30
CA TYR A 80 10.00 4.49 -6.51
C TYR A 80 9.76 2.96 -6.51
N SER A 81 10.72 2.20 -5.98
CA SER A 81 10.67 0.73 -5.91
C SER A 81 9.50 0.21 -5.07
N THR A 82 9.06 0.94 -4.03
CA THR A 82 7.91 0.58 -3.19
C THR A 82 6.62 0.39 -3.99
N TYR A 83 6.48 1.11 -5.11
CA TYR A 83 5.28 1.16 -5.93
C TYR A 83 5.45 0.49 -7.31
N PHE A 84 6.63 -0.09 -7.57
CA PHE A 84 6.99 -0.58 -8.89
C PHE A 84 6.17 -1.78 -9.33
N HIS A 85 6.05 -1.95 -10.67
CA HIS A 85 5.64 -3.15 -11.42
C HIS A 85 4.29 -3.11 -12.17
N TYR A 86 3.43 -2.08 -12.06
CA TYR A 86 2.24 -2.00 -12.93
C TYR A 86 2.00 -0.61 -13.50
N ARG A 87 1.68 -0.58 -14.80
CA ARG A 87 1.55 0.66 -15.56
C ARG A 87 0.49 1.58 -14.96
N CYS A 88 -0.67 1.12 -14.52
CA CYS A 88 -1.74 2.07 -14.20
C CYS A 88 -1.69 2.73 -12.80
N LEU A 89 -0.75 2.38 -11.91
CA LEU A 89 -0.50 3.14 -10.69
C LEU A 89 0.34 4.37 -11.03
N CYS A 90 -0.06 5.56 -10.56
CA CYS A 90 0.58 6.82 -10.97
C CYS A 90 0.55 7.90 -9.88
N GLY A 91 1.29 8.99 -10.10
CA GLY A 91 1.46 10.07 -9.13
C GLY A 91 2.69 9.85 -8.24
N SER A 92 3.19 10.93 -7.64
CA SER A 92 4.46 10.93 -6.90
C SER A 92 4.51 9.81 -5.84
N PRO A 93 5.59 9.00 -5.78
CA PRO A 93 6.90 9.15 -6.48
C PRO A 93 6.97 8.55 -7.90
N LEU A 94 5.88 7.97 -8.40
CA LEU A 94 5.82 7.51 -9.79
C LEU A 94 5.58 8.69 -10.75
N PRO A 95 5.89 8.52 -12.05
CA PRO A 95 5.45 9.46 -13.07
C PRO A 95 3.92 9.61 -13.06
N SER A 96 3.45 10.81 -13.39
CA SER A 96 2.05 11.00 -13.78
C SER A 96 1.88 10.55 -15.23
N TYR A 97 0.78 9.88 -15.56
CA TYR A 97 0.43 9.68 -16.97
C TYR A 97 0.01 11.02 -17.57
N LYS A 98 0.49 11.28 -18.79
CA LYS A 98 -0.05 12.30 -19.69
C LYS A 98 -1.25 11.73 -20.43
#